data_AF-A0A2S4XMU3-F1
#
_entry.id   AF-A0A2S4XMU3-F1
#
_cell.length_a   1.000
_cell.length_b   1.000
_cell.length_c   1.000
_cell.angle_alpha   90.00
_cell.angle_beta   90.00
_cell.angle_gamma   90.00
#
_symmetry.space_group_name_H-M   'P 1'
#
loop_
_entity.id
_entity.type
_entity.pdbx_description
1 polymer ?
#
loop_
_entity_poly.entity_id
_entity_poly.type
_entity_poly.pdbx_seq_one_letter_code
_entity_poly.pdbx_strand_id
1 'polypeptide(L)'
;ATAARRAGLPPVRPHEIADAAEKLATEHDLVLVEGAGGLLVRFDETGATLADAAKALGAPMLMVAQAGLGTLNATALTALALRTAGIDTPGVVIGSWPAEPDLASRCNLADLPESAGAPLLGLVPAGSGALPPARFRAEAAGWLAPRLGGTWQN
;
A
#
# COMPACT_ATOMS: atom_id res chain seq x y z
N ALA A 1 12.60 -7.97 10.84
CA ALA A 1 13.52 -8.62 11.80
C ALA A 1 12.79 -9.58 12.75
N THR A 2 11.77 -9.13 13.49
CA THR A 2 11.08 -9.98 14.49
C THR A 2 10.44 -11.24 13.90
N ALA A 3 9.71 -11.13 12.79
CA ALA A 3 9.06 -12.28 12.15
C ALA A 3 10.06 -13.37 11.72
N ALA A 4 11.11 -12.98 10.98
CA ALA A 4 12.18 -13.88 10.55
C ALA A 4 12.84 -14.59 11.74
N ARG A 5 13.17 -13.83 12.80
CA ARG A 5 13.74 -14.37 14.05
C ARG A 5 12.83 -15.41 14.71
N ARG A 6 11.52 -15.14 14.78
CA ARG A 6 10.53 -16.08 15.34
C ARG A 6 10.34 -17.34 14.49
N ALA A 7 10.58 -17.24 13.18
CA ALA A 7 10.51 -18.37 12.25
C ALA A 7 11.84 -19.15 12.13
N GLY A 8 12.92 -18.69 12.76
CA GLY A 8 14.25 -19.29 12.59
C GLY A 8 14.84 -19.08 11.18
N LEU A 9 14.36 -18.07 10.45
CA LEU A 9 14.78 -17.75 9.08
C LEU A 9 15.69 -16.51 9.07
N PRO A 10 16.58 -16.37 8.06
CA PRO A 10 17.35 -15.15 7.89
C PRO A 10 16.42 -13.96 7.60
N PRO A 11 16.81 -12.73 7.99
CA PRO A 11 16.09 -11.53 7.58
C PRO A 11 16.23 -11.32 6.07
N VAL A 12 15.17 -10.77 5.46
CA VAL A 12 15.18 -10.39 4.04
C VAL A 12 15.84 -9.01 3.90
N ARG A 13 16.78 -8.89 2.97
CA ARG A 13 17.49 -7.64 2.65
C ARG A 13 16.82 -6.94 1.47
N PRO A 14 16.90 -5.59 1.38
CA PRO A 14 16.29 -4.84 0.29
C PRO A 14 16.70 -5.29 -1.12
N HIS A 15 17.98 -5.62 -1.33
CA HIS A 15 18.45 -6.09 -2.65
C HIS A 15 17.86 -7.45 -3.01
N GLU A 16 17.62 -8.35 -2.04
CA GLU A 16 16.99 -9.64 -2.32
C GLU A 16 15.54 -9.46 -2.80
N ILE A 17 14.85 -8.45 -2.28
CA ILE A 17 13.51 -8.05 -2.76
C ILE A 17 13.62 -7.48 -4.16
N ALA A 18 14.60 -6.61 -4.40
CA ALA A 18 14.81 -5.99 -5.71
C ALA A 18 15.12 -7.04 -6.79
N ASP A 19 16.10 -7.91 -6.55
CA ASP A 19 16.50 -8.98 -7.47
C ASP A 19 15.32 -9.92 -7.79
N ALA A 20 14.52 -10.27 -6.77
CA ALA A 20 13.34 -11.10 -6.96
C ALA A 20 12.26 -10.39 -7.82
N ALA A 21 12.03 -9.10 -7.57
CA ALA A 21 11.07 -8.30 -8.32
C ALA A 21 11.52 -8.08 -9.78
N GLU A 22 12.79 -7.76 -10.01
CA GLU A 22 13.36 -7.62 -11.37
C GLU A 22 13.27 -8.93 -12.16
N LYS A 23 13.56 -10.06 -11.51
CA LYS A 23 13.39 -11.37 -12.14
C LYS A 23 11.94 -11.61 -12.54
N LEU A 24 10.98 -11.35 -11.66
CA LEU A 24 9.55 -11.48 -11.97
C LEU A 24 9.12 -10.52 -13.10
N ALA A 25 9.70 -9.32 -13.16
CA ALA A 25 9.42 -8.33 -14.19
C ALA A 25 9.88 -8.76 -15.59
N THR A 26 10.74 -9.80 -15.71
CA THR A 26 11.11 -10.35 -17.01
C THR A 26 10.00 -11.20 -17.65
N GLU A 27 9.06 -11.71 -16.85
CA GLU A 27 7.98 -12.61 -17.27
C GLU A 27 6.57 -12.02 -17.05
N HIS A 28 6.46 -10.89 -16.35
CA HIS A 28 5.19 -10.28 -15.96
C HIS A 28 5.17 -8.77 -16.21
N ASP A 29 4.06 -8.28 -16.78
CA ASP A 29 3.86 -6.85 -17.06
C ASP A 29 3.70 -6.00 -15.78
N LEU A 30 3.29 -6.63 -14.67
CA LEU A 30 3.08 -5.98 -13.37
C LEU A 30 3.55 -6.89 -12.23
N VAL A 31 4.45 -6.37 -11.41
CA VAL A 31 4.90 -6.99 -10.17
C VAL A 31 4.46 -6.13 -8.99
N LEU A 32 3.72 -6.72 -8.05
CA LEU A 32 3.34 -6.06 -6.80
C LEU A 32 4.24 -6.56 -5.67
N VAL A 33 4.91 -5.64 -4.99
CA VAL A 33 5.72 -5.93 -3.80
C VAL A 33 4.97 -5.44 -2.56
N GLU A 34 4.49 -6.38 -1.75
CA GLU A 34 3.86 -6.06 -0.47
C GLU A 34 4.91 -6.07 0.65
N GLY A 35 4.85 -5.07 1.52
CA GLY A 35 5.64 -5.04 2.75
C GLY A 35 5.08 -5.93 3.85
N ALA A 36 5.69 -5.82 5.03
CA ALA A 36 5.17 -6.40 6.26
C ALA A 36 4.93 -5.28 7.30
N GLY A 37 3.69 -4.79 7.38
CA GLY A 37 3.32 -3.67 8.25
C GLY A 37 3.52 -2.31 7.55
N GLY A 38 3.96 -1.30 8.31
CA GLY A 38 4.17 0.06 7.79
C GLY A 38 5.48 0.24 7.01
N LEU A 39 5.57 1.34 6.26
CA LEU A 39 6.71 1.69 5.40
C LEU A 39 8.09 1.55 6.08
N LEU A 40 8.19 1.99 7.34
CA LEU A 40 9.44 2.03 8.11
C LEU A 40 9.67 0.79 8.99
N VAL A 41 8.92 -0.29 8.77
CA VAL A 41 9.17 -1.56 9.47
C VAL A 41 10.54 -2.11 9.02
N ARG A 42 11.37 -2.43 10.01
CA ARG A 42 12.74 -2.91 9.78
C ARG A 42 12.77 -4.40 9.45
N PHE A 43 13.36 -4.73 8.31
CA PHE A 43 13.54 -6.10 7.86
C PHE A 43 14.72 -6.78 8.53
N ASP A 44 15.77 -6.04 8.86
CA ASP A 44 16.98 -6.55 9.52
C ASP A 44 17.43 -5.67 10.70
N GLU A 45 18.55 -6.05 11.31
CA GLU A 45 19.20 -5.34 12.42
C GLU A 45 19.88 -4.04 11.95
N THR A 46 20.17 -3.90 10.66
CA THR A 46 20.79 -2.69 10.08
C THR A 46 19.79 -1.55 9.92
N GLY A 47 18.50 -1.87 10.01
CA GLY A 47 17.41 -0.91 9.96
C GLY A 47 16.83 -0.72 8.57
N ALA A 48 17.17 -1.60 7.62
CA ALA A 48 16.63 -1.58 6.27
C ALA A 48 15.11 -1.80 6.27
N THR A 49 14.41 -1.13 5.36
CA THR A 49 12.94 -1.06 5.29
C THR A 49 12.43 -1.34 3.87
N LEU A 50 11.11 -1.35 3.69
CA LEU A 50 10.51 -1.45 2.35
C LEU A 50 10.85 -0.23 1.48
N ALA A 51 11.04 0.94 2.08
CA ALA A 51 11.46 2.15 1.35
C ALA A 51 12.82 1.94 0.66
N ASP A 52 13.74 1.21 1.30
CA ASP A 52 15.06 0.94 0.72
C ASP A 52 14.97 -0.03 -0.46
N ALA A 53 14.04 -1.00 -0.41
CA ALA A 53 13.77 -1.89 -1.53
C ALA A 53 13.13 -1.14 -2.70
N ALA A 54 12.15 -0.27 -2.44
CA ALA A 54 11.52 0.56 -3.47
C ALA A 54 12.53 1.50 -4.15
N LYS A 55 13.45 2.11 -3.38
CA LYS A 55 14.56 2.90 -3.94
C LYS A 55 15.47 2.07 -4.85
N ALA A 56 15.87 0.89 -4.40
CA ALA A 56 16.73 0.01 -5.18
C ALA A 56 16.07 -0.36 -6.53
N LEU A 57 14.76 -0.58 -6.52
CA LEU A 57 13.96 -0.89 -7.71
C LEU A 57 13.61 0.33 -8.58
N GLY A 58 13.78 1.56 -8.09
CA GLY A 58 13.17 2.74 -8.69
C GLY A 58 11.63 2.64 -8.77
N ALA A 59 11.01 1.87 -7.88
CA ALA A 59 9.58 1.57 -7.93
C ALA A 59 8.75 2.62 -7.18
N PRO A 60 7.59 3.04 -7.71
CA PRO A 60 6.64 3.87 -6.98
C PRO A 60 5.97 3.07 -5.86
N MET A 61 5.45 3.74 -4.84
CA MET A 61 4.75 3.11 -3.71
C MET A 61 3.31 3.59 -3.57
N LEU A 62 2.35 2.68 -3.77
CA LEU A 62 0.94 2.94 -3.51
C LEU A 62 0.65 2.89 -2.00
N MET A 63 0.03 3.92 -1.45
CA MET A 63 -0.34 3.93 -0.03
C MET A 63 -1.69 3.26 0.20
N VAL A 64 -1.78 2.40 1.21
CA VAL A 64 -3.06 1.85 1.70
C VAL A 64 -3.36 2.45 3.07
N ALA A 65 -4.46 3.18 3.16
CA ALA A 65 -4.91 3.88 4.37
C ALA A 65 -6.17 3.22 4.97
N GLN A 66 -6.41 3.49 6.25
CA GLN A 66 -7.68 3.16 6.91
C GLN A 66 -8.68 4.31 6.75
N ALA A 67 -9.98 4.06 6.91
CA ALA A 67 -10.99 5.11 6.83
C ALA A 67 -11.11 5.94 8.13
N GLY A 68 -10.89 5.30 9.28
CA GLY A 68 -11.23 5.85 10.60
C GLY A 68 -10.25 6.89 11.17
N LEU A 69 -10.53 7.31 12.40
CA LEU A 69 -9.73 8.31 13.12
C LEU A 69 -8.24 7.93 13.20
N GLY A 70 -7.38 8.94 13.09
CA GLY A 70 -5.92 8.78 13.05
C GLY A 70 -5.33 8.58 11.65
N THR A 71 -6.16 8.26 10.65
CA THR A 71 -5.69 7.99 9.28
C THR A 71 -5.00 9.19 8.63
N LEU A 72 -5.49 10.42 8.84
CA LEU A 72 -4.89 11.61 8.24
C LEU A 72 -3.45 11.83 8.72
N ASN A 73 -3.21 11.67 10.03
CA ASN A 73 -1.86 11.76 10.59
C ASN A 73 -0.95 10.63 10.09
N ALA A 74 -1.43 9.38 10.12
CA ALA A 74 -0.65 8.24 9.64
C ALA A 74 -0.28 8.38 8.14
N THR A 75 -1.23 8.85 7.34
CA THR A 75 -1.07 9.13 5.90
C THR A 75 -0.05 10.24 5.69
N ALA A 76 -0.18 11.37 6.40
CA ALA A 76 0.75 12.49 6.28
C ALA A 76 2.18 12.13 6.70
N LEU A 77 2.35 11.37 7.78
CA LEU A 77 3.65 10.86 8.22
C LEU A 77 4.27 9.90 7.19
N THR A 78 3.47 9.01 6.61
CA THR A 78 3.93 8.08 5.56
C THR A 78 4.32 8.85 4.30
N ALA A 79 3.52 9.84 3.88
CA ALA A 79 3.81 10.67 2.73
C ALA A 79 5.08 11.51 2.93
N LEU A 80 5.31 12.03 4.13
CA LEU A 80 6.56 12.71 4.47
C LEU A 80 7.76 11.78 4.34
N ALA A 81 7.67 10.56 4.87
CA ALA A 81 8.75 9.57 4.77
C ALA A 81 9.05 9.19 3.32
N LEU A 82 8.02 9.00 2.48
CA LEU A 82 8.18 8.73 1.03
C LEU A 82 8.87 9.90 0.32
N ARG A 83 8.44 11.15 0.58
CA ARG A 83 9.08 12.34 0.02
C ARG A 83 10.53 12.51 0.46
N THR A 84 10.83 12.33 1.75
CA THR A 84 12.20 12.37 2.26
C THR A 84 13.07 11.27 1.65
N ALA A 85 12.47 10.12 1.31
CA ALA A 85 13.11 9.04 0.59
C ALA A 85 13.21 9.28 -0.92
N GLY A 86 12.59 10.33 -1.49
CA GLY A 86 12.55 10.54 -2.94
C GLY A 86 11.78 9.45 -3.69
N ILE A 87 10.77 8.84 -3.05
CA ILE A 87 9.95 7.78 -3.64
C ILE A 87 8.60 8.37 -4.07
N ASP A 88 8.23 8.14 -5.33
CA ASP A 88 6.96 8.60 -5.88
C ASP A 88 5.77 7.81 -5.29
N THR A 89 4.69 8.54 -5.00
CA THR A 89 3.41 7.97 -4.53
C THR A 89 2.34 8.22 -5.59
N PRO A 90 1.90 7.20 -6.35
CA PRO A 90 0.93 7.40 -7.43
C PRO A 90 -0.47 7.73 -6.90
N GLY A 91 -0.75 7.38 -5.64
CA GLY A 91 -2.00 7.66 -4.96
C GLY A 91 -2.15 6.92 -3.63
N VAL A 92 -3.33 7.07 -3.04
CA VAL A 92 -3.76 6.39 -1.81
C VAL A 92 -5.04 5.59 -2.08
N VAL A 93 -5.19 4.43 -1.45
CA VAL A 93 -6.40 3.60 -1.48
C VAL A 93 -6.88 3.40 -0.06
N ILE A 94 -8.19 3.50 0.19
CA ILE A 94 -8.75 3.05 1.47
C ILE A 94 -8.96 1.54 1.39
N GLY A 95 -8.19 0.78 2.17
CA GLY A 95 -8.15 -0.69 2.08
C GLY A 95 -9.36 -1.41 2.68
N SER A 96 -10.19 -0.71 3.44
CA SER A 96 -11.45 -1.23 4.00
C SER A 96 -12.41 -0.08 4.26
N TRP A 97 -13.38 0.08 3.37
CA TRP A 97 -14.43 1.08 3.43
C TRP A 97 -15.70 0.47 4.04
N PRO A 98 -16.18 0.97 5.19
CA PRO A 98 -17.37 0.42 5.84
C PRO A 98 -18.63 0.69 5.02
N ALA A 99 -19.59 -0.25 5.06
CA ALA A 99 -20.90 -0.07 4.43
C ALA A 99 -21.69 1.11 5.04
N GLU A 100 -21.51 1.32 6.35
CA GLU A 100 -22.07 2.45 7.10
C GLU A 100 -20.90 3.26 7.70
N PRO A 101 -20.30 4.19 6.93
CA PRO A 101 -19.22 5.03 7.46
C PRO A 101 -19.74 5.94 8.57
N ASP A 102 -18.92 6.18 9.59
CA ASP A 102 -19.20 7.20 10.60
C ASP A 102 -18.85 8.60 10.09
N LEU A 103 -19.07 9.62 10.93
CA LEU A 103 -18.74 11.00 10.56
C LEU A 103 -17.24 11.16 10.27
N ALA A 104 -16.38 10.54 11.08
CA ALA A 104 -14.94 10.60 10.90
C ALA A 104 -14.50 10.01 9.56
N SER A 105 -15.01 8.84 9.18
CA SER A 105 -14.70 8.18 7.91
C SER A 105 -15.10 9.01 6.71
N ARG A 106 -16.27 9.68 6.77
CA ARG A 106 -16.73 10.59 5.71
C ARG A 106 -15.86 11.84 5.60
N CYS A 107 -15.51 12.48 6.71
CA CYS A 107 -14.62 13.64 6.70
C CYS A 107 -13.24 13.25 6.18
N ASN A 108 -12.67 12.16 6.71
CA ASN A 108 -11.36 11.67 6.29
C ASN A 108 -11.31 11.36 4.80
N LEU A 109 -12.38 10.80 4.20
CA LEU A 109 -12.43 10.54 2.76
C LEU A 109 -12.12 11.78 1.92
N ALA A 110 -12.65 12.94 2.31
CA ALA A 110 -12.44 14.20 1.62
C ALA A 110 -11.02 14.77 1.84
N ASP A 111 -10.48 14.61 3.05
CA ASP A 111 -9.20 15.21 3.45
C ASP A 111 -7.97 14.32 3.14
N LEU A 112 -8.20 13.03 2.84
CA LEU A 112 -7.14 12.04 2.63
C LEU A 112 -6.21 12.40 1.46
N PRO A 113 -6.69 12.86 0.28
CA PRO A 113 -5.81 13.23 -0.83
C PRO A 113 -4.83 14.34 -0.47
N GLU A 114 -5.28 15.34 0.30
CA GLU A 114 -4.43 16.44 0.77
C GLU A 114 -3.36 15.92 1.74
N SER A 115 -3.76 15.09 2.71
CA SER A 115 -2.82 14.48 3.67
C SER A 115 -1.78 13.58 2.98
N ALA A 116 -2.18 12.86 1.94
CA ALA A 116 -1.29 12.01 1.15
C ALA A 116 -0.39 12.82 0.20
N GLY A 117 -0.81 14.02 -0.20
CA GLY A 117 -0.21 14.74 -1.33
C GLY A 117 -0.34 13.95 -2.64
N ALA A 118 -1.36 13.10 -2.76
CA ALA A 118 -1.56 12.17 -3.86
C ALA A 118 -3.07 11.86 -4.02
N PRO A 119 -3.55 11.52 -5.23
CA PRO A 119 -4.98 11.28 -5.44
C PRO A 119 -5.48 10.05 -4.70
N LEU A 120 -6.75 10.09 -4.26
CA LEU A 120 -7.47 8.88 -3.88
C LEU A 120 -7.72 8.04 -5.14
N LEU A 121 -7.29 6.78 -5.12
CA LEU A 121 -7.35 5.86 -6.25
C LEU A 121 -8.27 4.65 -6.01
N GLY A 122 -8.98 4.60 -4.88
CA GLY A 122 -9.96 3.54 -4.67
C GLY A 122 -10.44 3.38 -3.24
N LEU A 123 -11.55 2.68 -3.13
CA LEU A 123 -12.23 2.31 -1.89
C LEU A 123 -12.57 0.82 -1.95
N VAL A 124 -11.82 0.00 -1.22
CA VAL A 124 -12.09 -1.44 -1.15
C VAL A 124 -13.18 -1.69 -0.10
N PRO A 125 -14.33 -2.30 -0.42
CA PRO A 125 -15.38 -2.55 0.57
C PRO A 125 -14.90 -3.40 1.74
N ALA A 126 -15.36 -3.08 2.95
CA ALA A 126 -15.10 -3.89 4.13
C ALA A 126 -15.58 -5.33 3.94
N GLY A 127 -14.75 -6.30 4.34
CA GLY A 127 -15.04 -7.72 4.17
C GLY A 127 -14.68 -8.30 2.80
N SER A 128 -14.12 -7.51 1.88
CA SER A 128 -13.72 -7.99 0.55
C SER A 128 -12.79 -9.21 0.58
N GLY A 129 -11.90 -9.31 1.57
CA GLY A 129 -10.99 -10.45 1.74
C GLY A 129 -11.69 -11.78 2.08
N ALA A 130 -12.97 -11.76 2.45
CA ALA A 130 -13.78 -12.95 2.72
C ALA A 130 -14.72 -13.34 1.57
N LEU A 131 -14.72 -12.58 0.46
CA LEU A 131 -15.58 -12.87 -0.68
C LEU A 131 -15.15 -14.15 -1.40
N PRO A 132 -16.10 -14.94 -1.95
CA PRO A 132 -15.76 -16.03 -2.86
C PRO A 132 -14.97 -15.49 -4.08
N PRO A 133 -14.00 -16.25 -4.62
CA PRO A 133 -13.15 -15.76 -5.71
C PRO A 133 -13.90 -15.22 -6.93
N ALA A 134 -15.02 -15.85 -7.30
CA ALA A 134 -15.83 -15.39 -8.43
C ALA A 134 -16.45 -14.00 -8.17
N ARG A 135 -16.92 -13.76 -6.95
CA ARG A 135 -17.52 -12.48 -6.55
C ARG A 135 -16.46 -11.39 -6.42
N PHE A 136 -15.33 -11.69 -5.78
CA PHE A 136 -14.20 -10.75 -5.70
C PHE A 136 -13.77 -10.27 -7.09
N ARG A 137 -13.57 -11.19 -8.04
CA ARG A 137 -13.16 -10.83 -9.42
C ARG A 137 -14.20 -9.98 -10.14
N ALA A 138 -15.48 -10.26 -9.96
CA ALA A 138 -16.56 -9.50 -10.60
C ALA A 138 -16.67 -8.06 -10.07
N GLU A 139 -16.36 -7.85 -8.79
CA GLU A 139 -16.54 -6.56 -8.12
C GLU A 139 -15.26 -5.72 -8.05
N ALA A 140 -14.07 -6.34 -8.02
CA ALA A 140 -12.80 -5.67 -7.73
C ALA A 140 -12.45 -4.51 -8.67
N ALA A 141 -12.80 -4.63 -9.95
CA ALA A 141 -12.59 -3.55 -10.91
C ALA A 141 -13.34 -2.27 -10.48
N GLY A 142 -14.51 -2.39 -9.86
CA GLY A 142 -15.31 -1.26 -9.40
C GLY A 142 -14.76 -0.53 -8.16
N TRP A 143 -13.70 -1.05 -7.52
CA TRP A 143 -13.15 -0.50 -6.28
C TRP A 143 -11.92 0.37 -6.50
N LEU A 144 -11.26 0.24 -7.65
CA LEU A 144 -10.00 0.91 -7.97
C LEU A 144 -10.16 1.81 -9.20
N ALA A 145 -9.40 2.91 -9.23
CA ALA A 145 -9.41 3.86 -10.32
C ALA A 145 -8.84 3.25 -11.63
N PRO A 146 -9.14 3.82 -12.81
CA PRO A 146 -8.59 3.38 -14.09
C PRO A 146 -7.07 3.31 -14.14
N ARG A 147 -6.38 4.19 -13.40
CA ARG A 147 -4.91 4.18 -13.27
C ARG A 147 -4.37 2.87 -12.67
N LEU A 148 -5.18 2.16 -11.89
CA LEU A 148 -4.88 0.85 -11.30
C LEU A 148 -5.59 -0.30 -12.02
N GLY A 149 -6.14 -0.06 -13.21
CA GLY A 149 -6.86 -1.08 -14.01
C GLY A 149 -8.32 -1.30 -13.62
N GLY A 150 -8.91 -0.44 -12.79
CA GLY A 150 -10.33 -0.51 -12.41
C GLY A 150 -11.23 0.49 -13.14
N THR A 151 -12.44 0.69 -12.61
CA THR A 151 -13.50 1.54 -13.18
C THR A 151 -14.07 2.53 -12.16
N TRP A 152 -13.53 2.57 -10.94
CA TRP A 152 -13.98 3.49 -9.90
C TRP A 152 -13.71 4.95 -10.29
N GLN A 153 -14.70 5.82 -10.07
CA GLN A 153 -14.58 7.26 -10.28
C GLN A 153 -14.96 7.98 -8.98
N ASN A 154 -14.12 8.93 -8.58
CA ASN A 154 -14.33 9.79 -7.42
C ASN A 154 -15.34 10.91 -7.73
#